data_AF-A0A2G6NWW7-F1
#
_entry.id   AF-A0A2G6NWW7-F1
#
_cell.length_a   1.000
_cell.length_b   1.000
_cell.length_c   1.000
_cell.angle_alpha   90.00
_cell.angle_beta   90.00
_cell.angle_gamma   90.00
#
_symmetry.space_group_name_H-M   'P 1'
#
loop_
_entity.id
_entity.type
_entity.pdbx_description
1 polymer ?
#
loop_
_entity_poly.entity_id
_entity_poly.type
_entity_poly.pdbx_seq_one_letter_code
_entity_poly.pdbx_strand_id
1 'polypeptide(L)'
;LDQAREKLESRERFLSLVLERVTVGVAVLAADDRVVSLNPAGRQILAEFVPGADQAAGARHLRERFVQLAAGRARWGGEARSADGLRTVRGAMAPLDLPDGRVDTMVVFEDITEFLKTRKMAINAELARQVAHEIKNPLTPIQLSVQLLQQAWQDSHPDLDRIVPETTRRVLDQVELLRTIASEFSLLGRPGELERAPLDLPTLVRTTVDRYGAGNPQGAVGVDLQEATLPAVLAHEESLRKILGNLMQNSLDAVPADREPRIVVRWRVENERVVLLWADNGTGLDPEVADRLFDPYFSTKSKGTGLGLAICRNLADRMGGGIVLRNRPDGPGALAELSLPRHHPEALLLAMGWFLAASAATPLEPEVRIARLHYEGGGDWYCDPSSLPNWLEEFGRRTGIPTARQEAVVTLDSEDLYRYPFLYVSGHGRILLADEELADLRRYLDAGGFLYADDNYGLDASFREMVARLYPDNPLVPVAADHPIYHTFYDLPGLPKIHKHDGEPAQGFGVWRNGRLVIFYTWSADIGDGLEDAAVHGNPPQVREAAIRMAVNIMMYALTHP
;
A
#
# COMPACT_ATOMS: atom_id res chain seq x y z
N LEU A 1 -33.59 10.00 -40.33
CA LEU A 1 -32.22 10.30 -40.77
C LEU A 1 -31.64 11.47 -39.97
N ASP A 2 -32.37 12.59 -39.83
CA ASP A 2 -31.90 13.74 -39.05
C ASP A 2 -31.69 13.45 -37.56
N GLN A 3 -32.60 12.72 -36.90
CA GLN A 3 -32.41 12.29 -35.50
C GLN A 3 -31.20 11.37 -35.27
N ALA A 4 -30.83 10.55 -36.26
CA ALA A 4 -29.67 9.67 -36.15
C ALA A 4 -28.37 10.46 -36.34
N ARG A 5 -28.40 11.47 -37.20
CA ARG A 5 -27.29 12.40 -37.43
C ARG A 5 -27.05 13.32 -36.24
N GLU A 6 -28.11 13.88 -35.64
CA GLU A 6 -28.01 14.67 -34.40
C GLU A 6 -27.45 13.84 -33.24
N LYS A 7 -27.89 12.58 -33.08
CA LYS A 7 -27.34 11.66 -32.07
C LYS A 7 -25.85 11.37 -32.29
N LEU A 8 -25.41 11.21 -33.54
CA LEU A 8 -24.00 10.97 -33.86
C LEU A 8 -23.14 12.21 -33.58
N GLU A 9 -23.57 13.38 -34.06
CA GLU A 9 -22.88 14.66 -33.85
C GLU A 9 -22.85 15.09 -32.36
N SER A 10 -23.87 14.71 -31.59
CA SER A 10 -23.90 14.90 -30.13
C SER A 10 -22.92 13.96 -29.43
N ARG A 11 -22.85 12.69 -29.84
CA ARG A 11 -21.92 11.70 -29.28
C ARG A 11 -20.46 12.04 -29.58
N GLU A 12 -20.14 12.48 -30.80
CA GLU A 12 -18.78 12.90 -31.16
C GLU A 12 -18.35 14.15 -30.39
N ARG A 13 -19.25 15.14 -30.24
CA ARG A 13 -18.98 16.31 -29.39
C ARG A 13 -18.75 15.93 -27.93
N PHE A 14 -19.55 15.02 -27.39
CA PHE A 14 -19.39 14.53 -26.02
C PHE A 14 -18.01 13.88 -25.83
N LEU A 15 -17.61 12.96 -26.72
CA LEU A 15 -16.30 12.29 -26.65
C LEU A 15 -15.13 13.27 -26.78
N SER A 16 -15.25 14.28 -27.65
CA SER A 16 -14.24 15.34 -27.79
C SER A 16 -14.12 16.16 -26.50
N LEU A 17 -15.24 16.55 -25.89
CA LEU A 17 -15.25 17.31 -24.64
C LEU A 17 -14.66 16.52 -23.47
N VAL A 18 -14.92 15.21 -23.41
CA VAL A 18 -14.32 14.32 -22.40
C VAL A 18 -12.79 14.29 -22.57
N LEU A 19 -12.30 14.05 -23.79
CA LEU A 19 -10.86 13.99 -24.07
C LEU A 19 -10.16 15.34 -23.82
N GLU A 20 -10.84 16.47 -24.02
CA GLU A 20 -10.31 17.80 -23.73
C GLU A 20 -10.15 18.09 -22.23
N ARG A 21 -10.95 17.45 -21.37
CA ARG A 21 -10.99 17.74 -19.93
C ARG A 21 -10.28 16.71 -19.04
N VAL A 22 -9.98 15.52 -19.54
CA VAL A 22 -9.21 14.53 -18.77
C VAL A 22 -7.77 15.01 -18.52
N THR A 23 -7.30 14.82 -17.29
CA THR A 23 -5.94 15.18 -16.83
C THR A 23 -4.89 14.15 -17.23
N VAL A 24 -5.33 12.99 -17.74
CA VAL A 24 -4.48 11.93 -18.27
C VAL A 24 -4.17 12.21 -19.74
N GLY A 25 -2.92 12.02 -20.14
CA GLY A 25 -2.49 12.08 -21.52
C GLY A 25 -3.03 10.90 -22.32
N VAL A 26 -3.72 11.17 -23.41
CA VAL A 26 -4.24 10.18 -24.35
C VAL A 26 -3.69 10.50 -25.73
N ALA A 27 -2.89 9.59 -26.28
CA ALA A 27 -2.33 9.67 -27.61
C ALA A 27 -2.83 8.48 -28.46
N VAL A 28 -3.10 8.72 -29.73
CA VAL A 28 -3.29 7.66 -30.74
C VAL A 28 -2.13 7.77 -31.72
N LEU A 29 -1.40 6.67 -31.87
CA LEU A 29 -0.27 6.53 -32.77
C LEU A 29 -0.68 5.60 -33.91
N ALA A 30 -0.48 6.03 -35.15
CA ALA A 30 -0.61 5.13 -36.29
C ALA A 30 0.50 4.06 -36.27
N ALA A 31 0.34 3.02 -37.08
CA ALA A 31 1.33 1.95 -37.21
C ALA A 31 2.73 2.42 -37.67
N ASP A 32 2.83 3.61 -38.27
CA ASP A 32 4.08 4.28 -38.69
C ASP A 32 4.64 5.26 -37.64
N ASP A 33 4.13 5.20 -36.41
CA ASP A 33 4.51 6.04 -35.26
C ASP A 33 4.18 7.53 -35.43
N ARG A 34 3.28 7.86 -36.35
CA ARG A 34 2.72 9.21 -36.46
C ARG A 34 1.61 9.42 -35.43
N VAL A 35 1.62 10.57 -34.74
CA VAL A 35 0.52 10.95 -33.84
C VAL A 35 -0.71 11.29 -34.68
N VAL A 36 -1.75 10.48 -34.54
CA VAL A 36 -3.08 10.68 -35.13
C VAL A 36 -3.89 11.64 -34.27
N SER A 37 -3.82 11.46 -32.95
CA SER A 37 -4.49 12.32 -31.98
C SER A 37 -3.66 12.41 -30.71
N LEU A 38 -3.73 13.57 -30.07
CA LEU A 38 -3.16 13.81 -28.74
C LEU A 38 -4.05 14.81 -28.04
N ASN A 39 -4.49 14.49 -26.83
CA ASN A 39 -5.33 15.39 -26.06
C ASN A 39 -4.50 16.52 -25.38
N PRO A 40 -5.14 17.59 -24.86
CA PRO A 40 -4.43 18.71 -24.24
C PRO A 40 -3.51 18.31 -23.08
N ALA A 41 -3.97 17.44 -22.18
CA ALA A 41 -3.16 16.96 -21.06
C ALA A 41 -1.92 16.19 -21.52
N GLY A 42 -2.06 15.34 -22.55
CA GLY A 42 -0.94 14.60 -23.13
C GLY A 42 0.11 15.52 -23.76
N ARG A 43 -0.30 16.63 -24.38
CA ARG A 43 0.64 17.65 -24.88
C ARG A 43 1.46 18.26 -23.75
N GLN A 44 0.81 18.61 -22.65
CA GLN A 44 1.49 19.22 -21.50
C GLN A 44 2.46 18.24 -20.85
N ILE A 45 1.99 17.02 -20.52
CA ILE A 45 2.82 16.00 -19.88
C ILE A 45 4.04 15.66 -20.75
N LEU A 46 3.87 15.51 -22.07
CA LEU A 46 4.98 15.21 -22.97
C LEU A 46 6.01 16.35 -23.06
N ALA A 47 5.56 17.60 -23.10
CA ALA A 47 6.46 18.76 -23.14
C ALA A 47 7.33 18.88 -21.88
N GLU A 48 6.79 18.50 -20.73
CA GLU A 48 7.52 18.48 -19.46
C GLU A 48 8.38 17.22 -19.29
N PHE A 49 7.91 16.07 -19.78
CA PHE A 49 8.60 14.78 -19.63
C PHE A 49 9.80 14.61 -20.56
N VAL A 50 9.73 15.15 -21.78
CA VAL A 50 10.84 15.18 -22.75
C VAL A 50 11.03 16.60 -23.30
N PRO A 51 11.65 17.51 -22.52
CA PRO A 51 11.80 18.91 -22.93
C PRO A 51 12.54 19.07 -24.26
N GLY A 52 11.97 19.86 -25.17
CA GLY A 52 12.57 20.14 -26.49
C GLY A 52 12.32 19.08 -27.57
N ALA A 53 11.69 17.95 -27.24
CA ALA A 53 11.17 17.02 -28.23
C ALA A 53 9.83 17.51 -28.79
N ASP A 54 9.54 17.18 -30.05
CA ASP A 54 8.19 17.33 -30.55
C ASP A 54 7.23 16.30 -29.92
N GLN A 55 5.92 16.54 -30.06
CA GLN A 55 4.89 15.69 -29.44
C GLN A 55 4.92 14.25 -29.97
N ALA A 56 5.35 14.03 -31.22
CA ALA A 56 5.43 12.70 -31.79
C ALA A 56 6.64 11.92 -31.26
N ALA A 57 7.79 12.58 -31.14
CA ALA A 57 8.97 12.03 -30.50
C ALA A 57 8.73 11.71 -29.02
N GLY A 58 8.05 12.60 -28.29
CA GLY A 58 7.67 12.36 -26.89
C GLY A 58 6.72 11.17 -26.73
N ALA A 59 5.68 11.08 -27.54
CA ALA A 59 4.72 9.97 -27.50
C ALA A 59 5.38 8.64 -27.88
N ARG A 60 6.30 8.64 -28.86
CA ARG A 60 7.10 7.46 -29.21
C ARG A 60 8.02 7.04 -28.07
N HIS A 61 8.68 8.00 -27.42
CA HIS A 61 9.55 7.72 -26.27
C HIS A 61 8.78 7.07 -25.12
N LEU A 62 7.58 7.56 -24.81
CA LEU A 62 6.71 6.93 -23.81
C LEU A 62 6.24 5.54 -24.26
N ARG A 63 5.87 5.37 -25.54
CA ARG A 63 5.50 4.05 -26.08
C ARG A 63 6.62 3.03 -25.86
N GLU A 64 7.86 3.39 -26.20
CA GLU A 64 9.03 2.52 -26.02
C GLU A 64 9.27 2.16 -24.55
N ARG A 65 8.99 3.10 -23.62
CA ARG A 65 9.18 2.89 -22.18
C ARG A 65 8.06 2.08 -21.51
N PHE A 66 6.83 2.16 -22.04
CA PHE A 66 5.67 1.42 -21.52
C PHE A 66 5.56 0.01 -22.10
N VAL A 67 6.28 -0.29 -23.18
CA VAL A 67 6.55 -1.68 -23.58
C VAL A 67 7.64 -2.24 -22.67
N GLN A 68 7.26 -3.07 -21.72
CA GLN A 68 8.22 -3.84 -20.92
C GLN A 68 8.01 -5.33 -21.12
N LEU A 69 9.10 -6.06 -21.32
CA LEU A 69 9.07 -7.52 -21.37
C LEU A 69 9.05 -8.06 -19.94
N ALA A 70 7.91 -8.59 -19.51
CA ALA A 70 7.76 -9.28 -18.23
C ALA A 70 7.38 -10.74 -18.50
N ALA A 71 8.20 -11.68 -18.03
CA ALA A 71 8.01 -13.12 -18.24
C ALA A 71 7.79 -13.52 -19.72
N GLY A 72 8.53 -12.88 -20.63
CA GLY A 72 8.43 -13.15 -22.08
C GLY A 72 7.17 -12.62 -22.77
N ARG A 73 6.32 -11.86 -22.06
CA ARG A 73 5.15 -11.19 -22.62
C ARG A 73 5.38 -9.68 -22.65
N ALA A 74 5.00 -9.05 -23.76
CA ALA A 74 4.94 -7.59 -23.83
C ALA A 74 3.85 -7.12 -22.88
N ARG A 75 4.26 -6.45 -21.79
CA ARG A 75 3.38 -5.70 -20.91
C ARG A 75 3.25 -4.31 -21.51
N TRP A 76 2.00 -3.89 -21.71
CA TRP A 76 1.63 -2.63 -22.34
C TRP A 76 1.34 -1.59 -21.27
N GLY A 77 2.31 -1.39 -20.37
CA GLY A 77 2.18 -0.44 -19.28
C GLY A 77 3.26 -0.57 -18.22
N GLY A 78 3.54 0.56 -17.58
CA GLY A 78 4.61 0.69 -16.60
C GLY A 78 4.84 2.15 -16.21
N GLU A 79 5.97 2.37 -15.55
CA GLU A 79 6.44 3.70 -15.16
C GLU A 79 7.66 4.06 -15.99
N ALA A 80 7.68 5.30 -16.50
CA ALA A 80 8.78 5.88 -17.23
C ALA A 80 9.28 7.08 -16.42
N ARG A 81 10.60 7.20 -16.26
CA ARG A 81 11.23 8.40 -15.69
C ARG A 81 11.84 9.25 -16.79
N SER A 82 11.72 10.57 -16.63
CA SER A 82 12.40 11.54 -17.49
C SER A 82 13.92 11.37 -17.37
N ALA A 83 14.66 11.87 -18.37
CA ALA A 83 16.12 11.73 -18.40
C ALA A 83 16.84 12.39 -17.21
N ASP A 84 16.26 13.45 -16.66
CA ASP A 84 16.75 14.13 -15.44
C ASP A 84 16.30 13.43 -14.13
N GLY A 85 15.46 12.40 -14.23
CA GLY A 85 14.89 11.68 -13.08
C GLY A 85 13.89 12.47 -12.24
N LEU A 86 13.57 13.72 -12.62
CA LEU A 86 12.71 14.60 -11.85
C LEU A 86 11.22 14.32 -12.07
N ARG A 87 10.87 13.66 -13.18
CA ARG A 87 9.49 13.30 -13.52
C ARG A 87 9.32 11.80 -13.64
N THR A 88 8.20 11.31 -13.15
CA THR A 88 7.76 9.93 -13.33
C THR A 88 6.37 9.93 -13.93
N VAL A 89 6.22 9.32 -15.11
CA VAL A 89 4.95 9.16 -15.79
C VAL A 89 4.59 7.68 -15.76
N ARG A 90 3.38 7.35 -15.36
CA ARG A 90 2.83 5.99 -15.45
C ARG A 90 1.90 5.93 -16.64
N GLY A 91 1.94 4.85 -17.40
CA GLY A 91 1.05 4.71 -18.53
C GLY A 91 0.82 3.28 -18.96
N ALA A 92 -0.09 3.13 -19.89
CA ALA A 92 -0.46 1.90 -20.53
C ALA A 92 -0.69 2.14 -22.03
N MET A 93 -0.65 1.07 -22.80
CA MET A 93 -0.90 1.10 -24.24
C MET A 93 -1.87 -0.01 -24.63
N ALA A 94 -2.67 0.24 -25.66
CA ALA A 94 -3.65 -0.71 -26.17
C ALA A 94 -3.73 -0.62 -27.69
N PRO A 95 -3.87 -1.74 -28.41
CA PRO A 95 -4.17 -1.71 -29.84
C PRO A 95 -5.57 -1.12 -30.07
N LEU A 96 -5.73 -0.41 -31.17
CA LEU A 96 -6.98 0.18 -31.64
C LEU A 96 -7.28 -0.33 -33.05
N ASP A 97 -8.16 -1.32 -33.13
CA ASP A 97 -8.61 -1.90 -34.40
C ASP A 97 -9.60 -0.94 -35.09
N LEU A 98 -9.22 -0.45 -36.27
CA LEU A 98 -10.04 0.45 -37.07
C LEU A 98 -10.89 -0.34 -38.08
N PRO A 99 -12.06 0.19 -38.49
CA PRO A 99 -12.98 -0.49 -39.41
C PRO A 99 -12.39 -0.81 -40.80
N ASP A 100 -11.31 -0.14 -41.18
CA ASP A 100 -10.58 -0.36 -42.44
C ASP A 100 -9.52 -1.47 -42.35
N GLY A 101 -9.44 -2.16 -41.20
CA GLY A 101 -8.49 -3.24 -40.94
C GLY A 101 -7.10 -2.75 -40.50
N ARG A 102 -6.91 -1.45 -40.29
CA ARG A 102 -5.69 -0.91 -39.66
C ARG A 102 -5.72 -1.10 -38.15
N VAL A 103 -4.55 -1.27 -37.55
CA VAL A 103 -4.37 -1.32 -36.10
C VAL A 103 -3.49 -0.14 -35.70
N ASP A 104 -4.11 0.86 -35.07
CA ASP A 104 -3.40 1.98 -34.45
C ASP A 104 -3.08 1.60 -32.98
N THR A 105 -2.30 2.40 -32.27
CA THR A 105 -1.97 2.20 -30.84
C THR A 105 -2.45 3.38 -30.02
N MET A 106 -3.31 3.13 -29.04
CA MET A 106 -3.67 4.10 -28.01
C MET A 106 -2.64 4.03 -26.87
N VAL A 107 -2.14 5.19 -26.44
CA VAL A 107 -1.23 5.33 -25.29
C VAL A 107 -1.90 6.26 -24.29
N VAL A 108 -2.06 5.77 -23.06
CA VAL A 108 -2.68 6.50 -21.96
C VAL A 108 -1.63 6.68 -20.86
N PHE A 109 -1.40 7.89 -20.38
CA PHE A 109 -0.31 8.17 -19.45
C PHE A 109 -0.57 9.36 -18.53
N GLU A 110 -0.17 9.24 -17.26
CA GLU A 110 -0.35 10.22 -16.20
C GLU A 110 1.00 10.59 -15.57
N ASP A 111 1.19 11.87 -15.22
CA ASP A 111 2.33 12.29 -14.39
C ASP A 111 2.04 11.95 -12.91
N ILE A 112 2.85 11.08 -12.32
CA ILE A 112 2.74 10.63 -10.92
C ILE A 112 3.86 11.19 -10.03
N THR A 113 4.58 12.20 -10.51
CA THR A 113 5.78 12.74 -9.83
C THR A 113 5.47 13.24 -8.43
N GLU A 114 4.48 14.12 -8.30
CA GLU A 114 4.11 14.71 -7.00
C GLU A 114 3.54 13.63 -6.06
N PHE A 115 2.68 12.75 -6.58
CA PHE A 115 2.17 11.60 -5.83
C PHE A 115 3.29 10.74 -5.22
N LEU A 116 4.33 10.40 -6.01
CA LEU A 116 5.47 9.63 -5.49
C LEU A 116 6.32 10.42 -4.48
N LYS A 117 6.45 11.74 -4.64
CA LYS A 117 7.15 12.61 -3.67
C LYS A 117 6.39 12.69 -2.35
N THR A 118 5.10 12.98 -2.39
CA THR A 118 4.25 13.15 -1.21
C THR A 118 4.10 11.84 -0.45
N ARG A 119 3.87 10.72 -1.14
CA ARG A 119 3.87 9.38 -0.53
C ARG A 119 5.18 9.06 0.20
N LYS A 120 6.32 9.45 -0.39
CA LYS A 120 7.64 9.26 0.21
C LYS A 120 7.86 10.17 1.43
N MET A 121 7.39 11.41 1.38
CA MET A 121 7.46 12.34 2.51
C MET A 121 6.58 11.90 3.68
N ALA A 122 5.37 11.40 3.42
CA ALA A 122 4.46 10.88 4.44
C ALA A 122 5.06 9.67 5.18
N ILE A 123 5.58 8.69 4.43
CA ILE A 123 6.30 7.55 5.00
C ILE A 123 7.51 8.01 5.81
N ASN A 124 8.30 8.96 5.29
CA ASN A 124 9.45 9.50 6.03
C ASN A 124 9.05 10.24 7.31
N ALA A 125 7.93 10.97 7.31
CA ALA A 125 7.45 11.72 8.46
C ALA A 125 6.91 10.80 9.57
N GLU A 126 6.18 9.74 9.19
CA GLU A 126 5.70 8.71 10.10
C GLU A 126 6.86 7.94 10.75
N LEU A 127 7.82 7.49 9.93
CA LEU A 127 9.02 6.82 10.40
C LEU A 127 9.87 7.72 11.29
N ALA A 128 10.01 9.01 10.97
CA ALA A 128 10.73 9.97 11.81
C ALA A 128 10.05 10.16 13.18
N ARG A 129 8.72 10.19 13.23
CA ARG A 129 7.95 10.29 14.48
C ARG A 129 8.13 9.05 15.33
N GLN A 130 8.04 7.87 14.72
CA GLN A 130 8.26 6.59 15.39
C GLN A 130 9.68 6.51 15.96
N VAL A 131 10.70 6.86 15.18
CA VAL A 131 12.09 6.89 15.66
C VAL A 131 12.29 7.92 16.76
N ALA A 132 11.65 9.08 16.71
CA ALA A 132 11.70 10.05 17.79
C ALA A 132 11.12 9.48 19.10
N HIS A 133 10.00 8.74 19.02
CA HIS A 133 9.42 8.03 20.16
C HIS A 133 10.36 6.92 20.68
N GLU A 134 10.94 6.14 19.78
CA GLU A 134 11.84 5.04 20.12
C GLU A 134 13.20 5.50 20.67
N ILE A 135 13.70 6.68 20.30
CA ILE A 135 14.88 7.33 20.91
C ILE A 135 14.55 7.82 22.32
N LYS A 136 13.33 8.34 22.54
CA LYS A 136 12.92 8.88 23.83
C LYS A 136 12.85 7.78 24.91
N ASN A 137 12.42 6.58 24.51
CA ASN A 137 12.23 5.43 25.40
C ASN A 137 13.50 4.97 26.15
N PRO A 138 14.68 4.78 25.54
CA PRO A 138 15.92 4.42 26.24
C PRO A 138 16.58 5.61 26.94
N LEU A 139 16.31 6.86 26.53
CA LEU A 139 16.87 8.05 27.19
C LEU A 139 16.37 8.21 28.63
N THR A 140 15.09 7.89 28.90
CA THR A 140 14.52 8.03 30.24
C THR A 140 15.15 7.06 31.27
N PRO A 141 15.29 5.74 31.01
CA PRO A 141 16.02 4.83 31.89
C PRO A 141 17.50 5.19 32.06
N ILE A 142 18.18 5.72 31.03
CA ILE A 142 19.55 6.23 31.16
C ILE A 142 19.59 7.36 32.18
N GLN A 143 18.70 8.34 32.04
CA GLN A 143 18.63 9.49 32.95
C GLN A 143 18.37 9.06 34.39
N LEU A 144 17.40 8.17 34.61
CA LEU A 144 17.09 7.63 35.94
C LEU A 144 18.24 6.84 36.54
N SER A 145 18.94 6.05 35.73
CA SER A 145 20.12 5.28 36.15
C SER A 145 21.27 6.19 36.59
N VAL A 146 21.52 7.28 35.86
CA VAL A 146 22.54 8.29 36.24
C VAL A 146 22.13 9.05 37.51
N GLN A 147 20.85 9.39 37.68
CA GLN A 147 20.34 10.01 38.90
C GLN A 147 20.49 9.09 40.11
N LEU A 148 20.18 7.80 39.96
CA LEU A 148 20.35 6.79 41.01
C LEU A 148 21.82 6.65 41.42
N LEU A 149 22.74 6.65 40.45
CA LEU A 149 24.19 6.65 40.72
C LEU A 149 24.63 7.89 41.50
N GLN A 150 24.17 9.07 41.10
CA GLN A 150 24.48 10.32 41.81
C GLN A 150 23.97 10.31 43.25
N GLN A 151 22.73 9.85 43.46
CA GLN A 151 22.12 9.79 44.78
C GLN A 151 22.83 8.76 45.67
N ALA A 152 23.09 7.54 45.17
CA ALA A 152 23.81 6.52 45.92
C ALA A 152 25.23 6.96 46.32
N TRP A 153 25.89 7.77 45.48
CA TRP A 153 27.19 8.38 45.80
C TRP A 153 27.08 9.46 46.87
N GLN A 154 26.11 10.37 46.77
CA GLN A 154 25.87 11.44 47.74
C GLN A 154 25.51 10.89 49.13
N ASP A 155 24.68 9.85 49.16
CA ASP A 155 24.22 9.22 50.40
C ASP A 155 25.27 8.27 51.02
N SER A 156 26.45 8.12 50.39
CA SER A 156 27.48 7.14 50.79
C SER A 156 26.89 5.75 50.99
N HIS A 157 26.05 5.32 50.04
CA HIS A 157 25.26 4.11 50.17
C HIS A 157 26.18 2.89 50.40
N PRO A 158 25.90 2.03 51.40
CA PRO A 158 26.82 0.95 51.80
C PRO A 158 27.11 -0.07 50.69
N ASP A 159 26.19 -0.22 49.73
CA ASP A 159 26.30 -1.13 48.58
C ASP A 159 26.83 -0.47 47.29
N LEU A 160 27.58 0.64 47.37
CA LEU A 160 28.12 1.34 46.20
C LEU A 160 28.88 0.42 45.23
N ASP A 161 29.67 -0.53 45.75
CA ASP A 161 30.45 -1.49 44.95
C ASP A 161 29.57 -2.40 44.08
N ARG A 162 28.29 -2.58 44.44
CA ARG A 162 27.30 -3.35 43.68
C ARG A 162 26.45 -2.46 42.77
N ILE A 163 26.02 -1.31 43.27
CA ILE A 163 25.14 -0.38 42.54
C ILE A 163 25.86 0.21 41.32
N VAL A 164 27.15 0.56 41.46
CA VAL A 164 27.90 1.22 40.39
C VAL A 164 28.03 0.34 39.13
N PRO A 165 28.50 -0.92 39.22
CA PRO A 165 28.60 -1.79 38.05
C PRO A 165 27.25 -2.13 37.41
N GLU A 166 26.20 -2.37 38.21
CA GLU A 166 24.88 -2.72 37.70
C GLU A 166 24.25 -1.57 36.91
N THR A 167 24.34 -0.35 37.45
CA THR A 167 23.71 0.82 36.86
C THR A 167 24.49 1.31 35.64
N THR A 168 25.82 1.22 35.68
CA THR A 168 26.68 1.46 34.51
C THR A 168 26.38 0.49 33.37
N ARG A 169 26.19 -0.79 33.67
CA ARG A 169 25.80 -1.79 32.66
C ARG A 169 24.45 -1.45 32.03
N ARG A 170 23.44 -1.10 32.83
CA ARG A 170 22.12 -0.67 32.32
C ARG A 170 22.23 0.53 31.37
N VAL A 171 23.07 1.52 31.70
CA VAL A 171 23.30 2.69 30.83
C VAL A 171 23.93 2.27 29.51
N LEU A 172 24.98 1.44 29.53
CA LEU A 172 25.64 0.96 28.32
C LEU A 172 24.69 0.16 27.42
N ASP A 173 23.85 -0.70 28.01
CA ASP A 173 22.84 -1.46 27.26
C ASP A 173 21.83 -0.55 26.54
N GLN A 174 21.39 0.54 27.18
CA GLN A 174 20.48 1.52 26.57
C GLN A 174 21.16 2.39 25.49
N VAL A 175 22.45 2.70 25.64
CA VAL A 175 23.23 3.41 24.63
C VAL A 175 23.40 2.55 23.37
N GLU A 176 23.60 1.25 23.53
CA GLU A 176 23.70 0.32 22.39
C GLU A 176 22.37 0.16 21.65
N LEU A 177 21.25 0.18 22.38
CA LEU A 177 19.91 0.24 21.79
C LEU A 177 19.71 1.53 20.97
N LEU A 178 20.11 2.69 21.50
CA LEU A 178 20.08 3.96 20.76
C LEU A 178 20.93 3.92 19.49
N ARG A 179 22.12 3.31 19.55
CA ARG A 179 23.00 3.12 18.40
C ARG A 179 22.34 2.26 17.32
N THR A 180 21.59 1.24 17.74
CA THR A 180 20.85 0.34 16.86
C THR A 180 19.71 1.08 16.16
N ILE A 181 18.86 1.80 16.90
CA ILE A 181 17.75 2.62 16.36
C ILE A 181 18.28 3.68 15.37
N ALA A 182 19.37 4.37 15.72
CA ALA A 182 19.99 5.36 14.84
C ALA A 182 20.52 4.72 13.54
N SER A 183 21.11 3.52 13.62
CA SER A 183 21.58 2.78 12.45
C SER A 183 20.43 2.34 11.53
N GLU A 184 19.27 2.00 12.10
CA GLU A 184 18.06 1.59 11.39
C GLU A 184 17.40 2.78 10.68
N PHE A 185 17.28 3.93 11.36
CA PHE A 185 16.76 5.15 10.74
C PHE A 185 17.63 5.65 9.57
N SER A 186 18.95 5.53 9.69
CA SER A 186 19.88 5.89 8.60
C SER A 186 19.66 5.06 7.32
N LEU A 187 19.20 3.80 7.47
CA LEU A 187 18.86 2.90 6.36
C LEU A 187 17.48 3.18 5.73
N LEU A 188 16.63 3.96 6.39
CA LEU A 188 15.30 4.39 5.94
C LEU A 188 15.32 5.78 5.28
N GLY A 189 16.14 6.70 5.82
CA GLY A 189 16.22 8.10 5.37
C GLY A 189 17.08 8.34 4.12
N ARG A 190 17.81 7.34 3.60
CA ARG A 190 18.56 7.45 2.34
C ARG A 190 17.79 6.82 1.19
N PRO A 191 17.26 7.60 0.23
CA PRO A 191 16.95 7.09 -1.08
C PRO A 191 18.27 6.90 -1.85
N GLY A 192 18.97 5.83 -1.53
CA GLY A 192 19.86 5.17 -2.47
C GLY A 192 19.24 3.83 -2.81
N GLU A 193 19.20 3.48 -4.08
CA GLU A 193 19.16 2.06 -4.45
C GLU A 193 20.28 1.41 -3.62
N LEU A 194 19.94 0.47 -2.74
CA LEU A 194 20.96 -0.41 -2.19
C LEU A 194 21.65 -1.00 -3.42
N GLU A 195 22.90 -0.61 -3.70
CA GLU A 195 23.60 -1.07 -4.90
C GLU A 195 23.66 -2.59 -4.83
N ARG A 196 22.81 -3.26 -5.62
CA ARG A 196 22.73 -4.70 -5.64
C ARG A 196 23.76 -5.18 -6.66
N ALA A 197 24.76 -5.87 -6.17
CA ALA A 197 25.75 -6.51 -7.01
C ALA A 197 25.47 -8.02 -7.07
N PRO A 198 25.91 -8.71 -8.13
CA PRO A 198 26.05 -10.16 -8.08
C PRO A 198 27.01 -10.54 -6.95
N LEU A 199 26.52 -11.27 -5.95
CA LEU A 199 27.28 -11.71 -4.79
C LEU A 199 27.47 -13.22 -4.80
N ASP A 200 28.69 -13.62 -4.42
CA ASP A 200 29.05 -15.01 -4.12
C ASP A 200 28.68 -15.34 -2.67
N LEU A 201 27.52 -15.98 -2.49
CA LEU A 201 26.98 -16.38 -1.19
C LEU A 201 27.94 -17.27 -0.38
N PRO A 202 28.50 -18.36 -0.93
CA PRO A 202 29.50 -19.17 -0.24
C PRO A 202 30.64 -18.38 0.38
N THR A 203 31.25 -17.45 -0.37
CA THR A 203 32.35 -16.61 0.13
C THR A 203 31.88 -15.67 1.24
N LEU A 204 30.71 -15.06 1.08
CA LEU A 204 30.16 -14.14 2.08
C LEU A 204 29.84 -14.83 3.41
N VAL A 205 29.23 -16.03 3.35
CA VAL A 205 28.93 -16.84 4.53
C VAL A 205 30.21 -17.25 5.24
N ARG A 206 31.22 -17.74 4.50
CA ARG A 206 32.52 -18.15 5.07
C ARG A 206 33.20 -17.00 5.82
N THR A 207 33.33 -15.83 5.18
CA THR A 207 33.93 -14.65 5.82
C THR A 207 33.16 -14.18 7.06
N THR A 208 31.85 -14.40 7.10
CA THR A 208 31.03 -14.06 8.26
C THR A 208 31.25 -15.06 9.39
N VAL A 209 31.26 -16.36 9.09
CA VAL A 209 31.54 -17.43 10.04
C VAL A 209 32.92 -17.30 10.66
N ASP A 210 33.96 -17.08 9.84
CA ASP A 210 35.35 -17.00 10.28
C ASP A 210 35.55 -15.89 11.33
N ARG A 211 34.81 -14.77 11.22
CA ARG A 211 34.85 -13.67 12.18
C ARG A 211 34.45 -14.10 13.59
N TYR A 212 33.46 -14.99 13.70
CA TYR A 212 33.00 -15.51 14.98
C TYR A 212 33.82 -16.71 15.45
N GLY A 213 34.49 -17.42 14.52
CA GLY A 213 35.47 -18.46 14.86
C GLY A 213 36.80 -17.92 15.41
N ALA A 214 37.28 -16.78 14.90
CA ALA A 214 38.58 -16.20 15.28
C ALA A 214 38.59 -15.43 16.62
N GLY A 215 37.42 -15.18 17.23
CA GLY A 215 37.28 -14.28 18.38
C GLY A 215 36.59 -14.87 19.62
N ASN A 216 36.33 -16.19 19.68
CA ASN A 216 35.52 -16.77 20.74
C ASN A 216 36.34 -17.47 21.84
N PRO A 217 36.42 -16.93 23.07
CA PRO A 217 37.08 -17.58 24.21
C PRO A 217 36.28 -18.74 24.84
N GLN A 218 35.04 -19.00 24.41
CA GLN A 218 34.16 -20.04 24.97
C GLN A 218 34.16 -21.39 24.22
N GLY A 219 35.09 -21.61 23.30
CA GLY A 219 35.25 -22.89 22.59
C GLY A 219 35.06 -22.77 21.08
N ALA A 220 35.64 -23.70 20.34
CA ALA A 220 35.60 -23.72 18.89
C ALA A 220 34.17 -24.01 18.41
N VAL A 221 33.54 -23.05 17.72
CA VAL A 221 32.23 -23.25 17.11
C VAL A 221 32.40 -24.19 15.91
N GLY A 222 31.76 -25.36 15.95
CA GLY A 222 31.79 -26.32 14.85
C GLY A 222 30.86 -25.87 13.73
N VAL A 223 31.40 -25.40 12.61
CA VAL A 223 30.60 -24.95 11.46
C VAL A 223 30.77 -25.88 10.27
N ASP A 224 29.68 -26.53 9.87
CA ASP A 224 29.63 -27.41 8.70
C ASP A 224 29.00 -26.65 7.53
N LEU A 225 29.86 -26.16 6.63
CA LEU A 225 29.49 -25.48 5.39
C LEU A 225 29.42 -26.50 4.26
N GLN A 226 28.28 -26.57 3.57
CA GLN A 226 28.19 -27.33 2.33
C GLN A 226 29.23 -26.83 1.32
N GLU A 227 29.94 -27.72 0.64
CA GLU A 227 30.75 -27.32 -0.52
C GLU A 227 29.91 -27.52 -1.79
N ALA A 228 29.44 -26.42 -2.36
CA ALA A 228 28.75 -26.44 -3.64
C ALA A 228 28.86 -25.06 -4.31
N THR A 229 29.07 -25.07 -5.63
CA THR A 229 29.03 -23.86 -6.44
C THR A 229 27.59 -23.39 -6.57
N LEU A 230 27.32 -22.16 -6.14
CA LEU A 230 26.02 -21.54 -6.26
C LEU A 230 26.02 -20.48 -7.38
N PRO A 231 24.89 -20.28 -8.07
CA PRO A 231 24.71 -19.10 -8.91
C PRO A 231 24.78 -17.83 -8.04
N ALA A 232 25.31 -16.75 -8.60
CA ALA A 232 25.34 -15.47 -7.90
C ALA A 232 23.91 -15.00 -7.56
N VAL A 233 23.77 -14.25 -6.46
CA VAL A 233 22.50 -13.59 -6.10
C VAL A 233 22.65 -12.09 -6.23
N LEU A 234 21.59 -11.41 -6.67
CA LEU A 234 21.62 -9.95 -6.79
C LEU A 234 21.20 -9.32 -5.47
N ALA A 235 22.15 -8.93 -4.63
CA ALA A 235 21.89 -8.47 -3.27
C ALA A 235 22.85 -7.36 -2.85
N HIS A 236 22.49 -6.64 -1.78
CA HIS A 236 23.36 -5.64 -1.17
C HIS A 236 24.20 -6.28 -0.08
N GLU A 237 25.53 -6.19 -0.21
CA GLU A 237 26.47 -6.95 0.59
C GLU A 237 26.36 -6.65 2.09
N GLU A 238 26.35 -5.37 2.49
CA GLU A 238 26.31 -5.00 3.91
C GLU A 238 25.01 -5.45 4.60
N SER A 239 23.89 -5.36 3.88
CA SER A 239 22.58 -5.80 4.40
C SER A 239 22.58 -7.30 4.63
N LEU A 240 23.16 -8.06 3.71
CA LEU A 240 23.27 -9.50 3.84
C LEU A 240 24.26 -9.90 4.94
N ARG A 241 25.41 -9.21 5.07
CA ARG A 241 26.33 -9.40 6.21
C ARG A 241 25.63 -9.16 7.55
N LYS A 242 24.75 -8.15 7.64
CA LYS A 242 23.96 -7.85 8.85
C LYS A 242 22.99 -8.98 9.20
N ILE A 243 22.28 -9.53 8.20
CA ILE A 243 21.40 -10.70 8.39
C ILE A 243 22.21 -11.90 8.90
N LEU A 244 23.31 -12.25 8.23
CA LEU A 244 24.13 -13.40 8.58
C LEU A 244 24.76 -13.26 9.97
N GLY A 245 25.19 -12.06 10.35
CA GLY A 245 25.69 -11.76 11.70
C GLY A 245 24.63 -11.97 12.79
N ASN A 246 23.40 -11.51 12.54
CA ASN A 246 22.28 -11.72 13.47
C ASN A 246 21.90 -13.20 13.60
N LEU A 247 21.90 -13.96 12.50
CA LEU A 247 21.67 -15.41 12.54
C LEU A 247 22.75 -16.14 13.33
N MET A 248 24.02 -15.76 13.15
CA MET A 248 25.14 -16.32 13.90
C MET A 248 24.99 -16.05 15.40
N GLN A 249 24.77 -14.80 15.80
CA GLN A 249 24.62 -14.46 17.22
C GLN A 249 23.41 -15.18 17.84
N ASN A 250 22.27 -15.21 17.15
CA ASN A 250 21.08 -15.92 17.62
C ASN A 250 21.33 -17.42 17.78
N SER A 251 22.09 -18.03 16.87
CA SER A 251 22.45 -19.45 16.94
C SER A 251 23.32 -19.75 18.15
N LEU A 252 24.33 -18.91 18.42
CA LEU A 252 25.22 -19.07 19.57
C LEU A 252 24.48 -18.95 20.90
N ASP A 253 23.65 -17.92 21.03
CA ASP A 253 22.86 -17.68 22.24
C ASP A 253 21.84 -18.78 22.53
N ALA A 254 21.40 -19.51 21.50
CA ALA A 254 20.40 -20.58 21.63
C ALA A 254 21.01 -21.90 22.13
N VAL A 255 22.34 -22.03 22.11
CA VAL A 255 23.04 -23.24 22.54
C VAL A 255 23.23 -23.21 24.07
N PRO A 256 22.78 -24.25 24.80
CA PRO A 256 23.05 -24.39 26.23
C PRO A 256 24.55 -24.42 26.56
N ALA A 257 24.93 -23.89 27.72
CA ALA A 257 26.35 -23.78 28.12
C ALA A 257 27.08 -25.13 28.30
N ASP A 258 26.34 -26.23 28.45
CA ASP A 258 26.85 -27.61 28.55
C ASP A 258 26.98 -28.31 27.19
N ARG A 259 26.69 -27.61 26.09
CA ARG A 259 26.71 -28.14 24.72
C ARG A 259 27.66 -27.34 23.85
N GLU A 260 28.49 -28.04 23.07
CA GLU A 260 29.33 -27.37 22.07
C GLU A 260 28.45 -26.80 20.94
N PRO A 261 28.61 -25.50 20.59
CA PRO A 261 27.86 -24.88 19.52
C PRO A 261 28.20 -25.49 18.17
N ARG A 262 27.17 -25.99 17.48
CA ARG A 262 27.29 -26.55 16.13
C ARG A 262 26.28 -25.90 15.19
N ILE A 263 26.78 -25.31 14.11
CA ILE A 263 25.98 -24.65 13.09
C ILE A 263 26.21 -25.37 11.77
N VAL A 264 25.12 -25.76 11.11
CA VAL A 264 25.15 -26.40 9.80
C VAL A 264 24.53 -25.43 8.81
N VAL A 265 25.31 -25.06 7.79
CA VAL A 265 24.86 -24.16 6.73
C VAL A 265 24.81 -24.94 5.43
N ARG A 266 23.59 -25.11 4.92
CA ARG A 266 23.29 -25.75 3.63
C ARG A 266 22.63 -24.75 2.71
N TRP A 267 22.55 -25.09 1.44
CA TRP A 267 21.84 -24.29 0.46
C TRP A 267 21.23 -25.16 -0.61
N ARG A 268 20.14 -24.65 -1.20
CA ARG A 268 19.44 -25.25 -2.32
C ARG A 268 19.04 -24.19 -3.32
N VAL A 269 18.99 -24.58 -4.60
CA VAL A 269 18.47 -23.73 -5.67
C VAL A 269 17.07 -24.24 -6.00
N GLU A 270 16.08 -23.36 -5.90
CA GLU A 270 14.68 -23.65 -6.18
C GLU A 270 14.15 -22.64 -7.20
N ASN A 271 13.90 -23.10 -8.43
CA ASN A 271 13.40 -22.25 -9.51
C ASN A 271 14.27 -20.97 -9.69
N GLU A 272 13.66 -19.80 -9.44
CA GLU A 272 14.25 -18.45 -9.55
C GLU A 272 14.89 -17.95 -8.23
N ARG A 273 15.07 -18.82 -7.23
CA ARG A 273 15.59 -18.43 -5.90
C ARG A 273 16.73 -19.32 -5.43
N VAL A 274 17.64 -18.73 -4.67
CA VAL A 274 18.62 -19.43 -3.85
C VAL A 274 18.15 -19.38 -2.41
N VAL A 275 18.06 -20.55 -1.77
CA VAL A 275 17.62 -20.68 -0.38
C VAL A 275 18.80 -21.14 0.47
N LEU A 276 19.19 -20.31 1.43
CA LEU A 276 20.18 -20.58 2.46
C LEU A 276 19.47 -21.17 3.68
N LEU A 277 19.91 -22.35 4.11
CA LEU A 277 19.42 -23.08 5.26
C LEU A 277 20.46 -22.98 6.37
N TRP A 278 20.11 -22.31 7.46
CA TRP A 278 20.99 -22.06 8.60
C TRP A 278 20.43 -22.77 9.83
N ALA A 279 21.10 -23.83 10.28
CA ALA A 279 20.57 -24.69 11.33
C ALA A 279 21.53 -24.80 12.52
N ASP A 280 21.06 -24.47 13.72
CA ASP A 280 21.81 -24.60 14.97
C ASP A 280 21.49 -25.92 15.71
N ASN A 281 22.20 -26.20 16.80
CA ASN A 281 21.93 -27.31 17.71
C ASN A 281 21.44 -26.81 19.10
N GLY A 282 20.74 -25.68 19.12
CA GLY A 282 20.24 -25.04 20.34
C GLY A 282 19.00 -25.68 20.93
N THR A 283 18.27 -24.92 21.74
CA THR A 283 17.00 -25.35 22.37
C THR A 283 15.82 -25.38 21.41
N GLY A 284 15.96 -24.78 20.22
CA GLY A 284 14.87 -24.59 19.27
C GLY A 284 13.96 -23.40 19.63
N LEU A 285 12.85 -23.31 18.90
CA LEU A 285 11.82 -22.30 19.01
C LEU A 285 10.64 -22.86 19.80
N ASP A 286 10.11 -22.06 20.72
CA ASP A 286 8.86 -22.39 21.40
C ASP A 286 7.68 -22.22 20.41
N PRO A 287 6.87 -23.28 20.16
CA PRO A 287 5.76 -23.23 19.22
C PRO A 287 4.71 -22.17 19.52
N GLU A 288 4.51 -21.80 20.79
CA GLU A 288 3.49 -20.81 21.19
C GLU A 288 3.84 -19.38 20.78
N VAL A 289 5.13 -19.12 20.53
CA VAL A 289 5.65 -17.78 20.24
C VAL A 289 6.31 -17.66 18.87
N ALA A 290 6.34 -18.74 18.09
CA ALA A 290 7.01 -18.82 16.80
C ALA A 290 6.51 -17.74 15.81
N ASP A 291 5.21 -17.47 15.81
CA ASP A 291 4.58 -16.48 14.92
C ASP A 291 4.97 -15.02 15.25
N ARG A 292 5.40 -14.78 16.49
CA ARG A 292 5.75 -13.45 17.01
C ARG A 292 7.24 -13.17 16.99
N LEU A 293 8.08 -14.14 16.61
CA LEU A 293 9.55 -14.00 16.62
C LEU A 293 10.09 -12.88 15.71
N PHE A 294 9.27 -12.41 14.77
CA PHE A 294 9.61 -11.31 13.88
C PHE A 294 8.89 -10.01 14.23
N ASP A 295 8.02 -10.04 15.24
CA ASP A 295 7.40 -8.82 15.78
C ASP A 295 8.51 -7.96 16.41
N PRO A 296 8.55 -6.66 16.09
CA PRO A 296 9.48 -5.75 16.75
C PRO A 296 9.35 -5.83 18.28
N TYR A 297 10.48 -5.81 18.98
CA TYR A 297 10.59 -5.85 20.45
C TYR A 297 10.17 -7.17 21.11
N PHE A 298 9.79 -8.18 20.33
CA PHE A 298 9.50 -9.49 20.86
C PHE A 298 10.81 -10.26 21.10
N SER A 299 11.11 -10.59 22.35
CA SER A 299 12.24 -11.46 22.71
C SER A 299 11.89 -12.38 23.86
N THR A 300 12.30 -13.64 23.75
CA THR A 300 12.22 -14.64 24.83
C THR A 300 13.48 -14.61 25.73
N LYS A 301 14.47 -13.77 25.41
CA LYS A 301 15.73 -13.64 26.14
C LYS A 301 15.69 -12.45 27.11
N SER A 302 16.20 -12.65 28.32
CA SER A 302 16.28 -11.62 29.38
C SER A 302 17.19 -10.42 29.06
N LYS A 303 18.03 -10.51 28.03
CA LYS A 303 18.93 -9.45 27.54
C LYS A 303 18.78 -9.14 26.04
N GLY A 304 17.81 -9.72 25.36
CA GLY A 304 17.61 -9.52 23.91
C GLY A 304 16.79 -8.27 23.62
N THR A 305 17.22 -7.47 22.65
CA THR A 305 16.48 -6.25 22.22
C THR A 305 15.19 -6.56 21.46
N GLY A 306 14.99 -7.81 21.02
CA GLY A 306 13.82 -8.23 20.23
C GLY A 306 13.74 -7.65 18.81
N LEU A 307 14.73 -6.87 18.38
CA LEU A 307 14.75 -6.22 17.07
C LEU A 307 15.49 -7.01 15.99
N GLY A 308 16.44 -7.87 16.39
CA GLY A 308 17.37 -8.53 15.47
C GLY A 308 16.70 -9.29 14.32
N LEU A 309 15.64 -10.05 14.61
CA LEU A 309 14.91 -10.83 13.60
C LEU A 309 13.96 -9.97 12.75
N ALA A 310 13.33 -8.95 13.33
CA ALA A 310 12.51 -7.97 12.60
C ALA A 310 13.34 -7.23 11.53
N ILE A 311 14.57 -6.81 11.87
CA ILE A 311 15.53 -6.21 10.93
C ILE A 311 15.88 -7.21 9.81
N CYS A 312 16.11 -8.47 10.16
CA CYS A 312 16.45 -9.49 9.16
C CYS A 312 15.33 -9.67 8.12
N ARG A 313 14.06 -9.66 8.57
CA ARG A 313 12.90 -9.72 7.68
C ARG A 313 12.82 -8.51 6.77
N ASN A 314 12.91 -7.30 7.32
CA ASN A 314 12.87 -6.08 6.51
C ASN A 314 13.99 -6.03 5.45
N LEU A 315 15.22 -6.37 5.83
CA LEU A 315 16.36 -6.40 4.89
C LEU A 315 16.20 -7.47 3.81
N ALA A 316 15.69 -8.65 4.16
CA ALA A 316 15.42 -9.71 3.18
C ALA A 316 14.33 -9.28 2.18
N ASP A 317 13.24 -8.69 2.65
CA ASP A 317 12.13 -8.19 1.81
C ASP A 317 12.62 -7.09 0.85
N ARG A 318 13.45 -6.16 1.34
CA ARG A 318 14.08 -5.10 0.52
C ARG A 318 15.00 -5.64 -0.57
N MET A 319 15.47 -6.89 -0.47
CA MET A 319 16.25 -7.57 -1.51
C MET A 319 15.38 -8.43 -2.44
N GLY A 320 14.05 -8.37 -2.32
CA GLY A 320 13.12 -9.24 -3.04
C GLY A 320 13.16 -10.70 -2.54
N GLY A 321 13.70 -10.90 -1.33
CA GLY A 321 13.86 -12.18 -0.67
C GLY A 321 12.74 -12.47 0.32
N GLY A 322 13.06 -13.29 1.30
CA GLY A 322 12.22 -13.55 2.48
C GLY A 322 12.96 -14.45 3.45
N ILE A 323 12.62 -14.36 4.74
CA ILE A 323 13.25 -15.17 5.80
C ILE A 323 12.17 -15.83 6.67
N VAL A 324 12.35 -17.13 6.93
CA VAL A 324 11.45 -17.94 7.75
C VAL A 324 12.24 -18.65 8.83
N LEU A 325 11.64 -18.86 10.01
CA LEU A 325 12.23 -19.60 11.13
C LEU A 325 11.33 -20.79 11.47
N ARG A 326 11.93 -21.95 11.69
CA ARG A 326 11.25 -23.20 12.05
C ARG A 326 12.09 -23.98 13.06
N ASN A 327 11.47 -24.94 13.74
CA ASN A 327 12.22 -25.97 14.46
C ASN A 327 12.86 -26.96 13.49
N ARG A 328 14.02 -27.51 13.87
CA ARG A 328 14.66 -28.55 13.08
C ARG A 328 13.81 -29.82 13.06
N PRO A 329 13.66 -30.46 11.89
CA PRO A 329 12.92 -31.72 11.80
C PRO A 329 13.66 -32.90 12.44
N ASP A 330 15.00 -32.87 12.44
CA ASP A 330 15.85 -34.01 12.80
C ASP A 330 16.40 -33.95 14.25
N GLY A 331 15.90 -33.05 15.10
CA GLY A 331 16.36 -32.91 16.49
C GLY A 331 16.14 -31.52 17.10
N PRO A 332 16.69 -31.25 18.31
CA PRO A 332 16.58 -29.95 18.95
C PRO A 332 17.41 -28.88 18.20
N GLY A 333 16.86 -27.67 18.11
CA GLY A 333 17.50 -26.52 17.45
C GLY A 333 16.57 -25.82 16.47
N ALA A 334 16.97 -24.63 16.03
CA ALA A 334 16.22 -23.85 15.06
C ALA A 334 16.83 -23.96 13.64
N LEU A 335 15.98 -23.72 12.64
CA LEU A 335 16.32 -23.63 11.23
C LEU A 335 15.81 -22.29 10.71
N ALA A 336 16.72 -21.44 10.26
CA ALA A 336 16.39 -20.24 9.50
C ALA A 336 16.56 -20.51 8.00
N GLU A 337 15.52 -20.19 7.23
CA GLU A 337 15.51 -20.28 5.77
C GLU A 337 15.51 -18.86 5.18
N LEU A 338 16.62 -18.45 4.57
CA LEU A 338 16.73 -17.17 3.86
C LEU A 338 16.66 -17.42 2.36
N SER A 339 15.66 -16.86 1.69
CA SER A 339 15.48 -16.94 0.25
C SER A 339 15.87 -15.63 -0.43
N LEU A 340 16.62 -15.70 -1.53
CA LEU A 340 17.04 -14.56 -2.35
C LEU A 340 16.82 -14.85 -3.84
N PRO A 341 16.48 -13.85 -4.67
CA PRO A 341 16.37 -14.03 -6.12
C PRO A 341 17.71 -14.46 -6.75
N ARG A 342 17.66 -15.46 -7.63
CA ARG A 342 18.82 -15.95 -8.38
C ARG A 342 19.20 -14.95 -9.49
N HIS A 343 20.49 -14.75 -9.73
CA HIS A 343 20.96 -14.03 -10.91
C HIS A 343 21.07 -14.97 -12.11
N HIS A 344 20.39 -14.66 -13.23
CA HIS A 344 20.50 -15.41 -14.49
C HIS A 344 21.37 -14.65 -15.49
N PRO A 345 22.62 -15.06 -15.74
CA PRO A 345 23.46 -14.42 -16.76
C PRO A 345 22.95 -14.62 -18.20
N GLU A 346 22.15 -15.66 -18.47
CA GLU A 346 21.67 -16.02 -19.83
C GLU A 346 20.21 -15.60 -20.14
N ALA A 347 19.50 -14.97 -19.18
CA ALA A 347 18.09 -14.60 -19.34
C ALA A 347 17.83 -13.60 -20.50
N LEU A 348 18.87 -12.92 -20.99
CA LEU A 348 18.78 -12.04 -22.16
C LEU A 348 18.60 -12.80 -23.48
N LEU A 349 19.12 -14.04 -23.61
CA LEU A 349 19.17 -14.80 -24.86
C LEU A 349 17.97 -15.74 -25.06
N LEU A 350 17.42 -16.31 -23.99
CA LEU A 350 16.24 -17.19 -24.03
C LEU A 350 14.91 -16.43 -24.24
N ALA A 351 14.85 -15.16 -23.85
CA ALA A 351 13.68 -14.30 -24.04
C ALA A 351 13.37 -14.03 -25.53
N MET A 352 14.37 -14.15 -26.42
CA MET A 352 14.18 -13.95 -27.87
C MET A 352 13.54 -15.15 -28.58
N GLY A 353 13.62 -16.36 -28.02
CA GLY A 353 13.13 -17.60 -28.68
C GLY A 353 11.67 -17.95 -28.41
N TRP A 354 11.12 -17.55 -27.26
CA TRP A 354 9.73 -17.84 -26.87
C TRP A 354 8.69 -16.92 -27.53
N PHE A 355 9.16 -15.86 -28.20
CA PHE A 355 8.33 -14.81 -28.79
C PHE A 355 7.43 -15.28 -29.95
N LEU A 356 7.67 -16.49 -30.49
CA LEU A 356 6.96 -16.98 -31.68
C LEU A 356 5.72 -17.87 -31.39
N ALA A 357 5.42 -18.24 -30.15
CA ALA A 357 4.42 -19.30 -29.89
C ALA A 357 3.17 -18.92 -29.06
N ALA A 358 3.11 -17.77 -28.38
CA ALA A 358 2.06 -17.53 -27.38
C ALA A 358 1.11 -16.37 -27.75
N SER A 359 0.37 -16.54 -28.85
CA SER A 359 -0.82 -15.77 -29.18
C SER A 359 -2.05 -16.45 -28.57
N ALA A 360 -2.53 -15.95 -27.43
CA ALA A 360 -3.93 -16.01 -26.95
C ALA A 360 -3.99 -15.72 -25.43
N ALA A 361 -4.26 -14.49 -25.03
CA ALA A 361 -4.93 -14.17 -23.74
C ALA A 361 -5.36 -12.69 -23.72
N THR A 362 -6.61 -12.47 -23.28
CA THR A 362 -7.42 -11.23 -23.29
C THR A 362 -7.05 -10.21 -22.17
N PRO A 363 -7.40 -8.91 -22.29
CA PRO A 363 -6.93 -7.81 -21.42
C PRO A 363 -7.74 -7.58 -20.12
N LEU A 364 -7.17 -6.79 -19.18
CA LEU A 364 -7.80 -6.28 -17.94
C LEU A 364 -8.27 -4.81 -18.13
N GLU A 365 -9.51 -4.51 -17.73
CA GLU A 365 -10.20 -3.21 -17.90
C GLU A 365 -10.07 -2.28 -16.66
N PRO A 366 -10.29 -0.95 -16.78
CA PRO A 366 -10.23 -0.02 -15.66
C PRO A 366 -11.36 -0.23 -14.64
N GLU A 367 -11.02 -0.26 -13.35
CA GLU A 367 -11.92 -0.59 -12.25
C GLU A 367 -12.38 0.66 -11.45
N VAL A 368 -13.69 0.80 -11.23
CA VAL A 368 -14.30 1.78 -10.30
C VAL A 368 -14.01 1.38 -8.86
N ARG A 369 -13.71 2.36 -7.99
CA ARG A 369 -13.47 2.16 -6.56
C ARG A 369 -14.18 3.21 -5.72
N ILE A 370 -14.73 2.79 -4.60
CA ILE A 370 -15.29 3.68 -3.56
C ILE A 370 -14.16 4.16 -2.64
N ALA A 371 -14.12 5.45 -2.32
CA ALA A 371 -13.22 5.99 -1.31
C ALA A 371 -13.98 6.26 0.00
N ARG A 372 -13.66 5.50 1.04
CA ARG A 372 -14.13 5.71 2.42
C ARG A 372 -13.32 6.82 3.06
N LEU A 373 -13.99 7.84 3.56
CA LEU A 373 -13.34 8.97 4.22
C LEU A 373 -12.98 8.61 5.67
N HIS A 374 -11.71 8.75 6.01
CA HIS A 374 -11.20 8.73 7.37
C HIS A 374 -11.39 10.10 8.02
N TYR A 375 -12.12 10.15 9.13
CA TYR A 375 -12.36 11.38 9.92
C TYR A 375 -12.06 11.15 11.41
N GLU A 376 -11.63 12.22 12.09
CA GLU A 376 -11.38 12.22 13.53
C GLU A 376 -12.69 12.38 14.33
N GLY A 377 -12.67 12.08 15.64
CA GLY A 377 -13.81 12.32 16.54
C GLY A 377 -14.40 11.11 17.25
N GLY A 378 -13.61 10.03 17.38
CA GLY A 378 -13.95 8.88 18.22
C GLY A 378 -15.01 7.94 17.62
N GLY A 379 -15.28 8.06 16.32
CA GLY A 379 -16.16 7.16 15.57
C GLY A 379 -15.45 5.96 14.96
N ASP A 380 -16.22 4.93 14.67
CA ASP A 380 -15.86 3.75 13.89
C ASP A 380 -16.15 4.02 12.40
N TRP A 381 -15.43 4.96 11.79
CA TRP A 381 -15.54 5.25 10.34
C TRP A 381 -15.31 4.01 9.44
N TYR A 382 -14.72 2.95 10.00
CA TYR A 382 -14.52 1.63 9.41
C TYR A 382 -15.63 0.61 9.74
N CYS A 383 -16.81 1.06 10.19
CA CYS A 383 -17.99 0.21 10.37
C CYS A 383 -18.36 -0.51 9.06
N ASP A 384 -19.09 -1.62 9.21
CA ASP A 384 -19.65 -2.39 8.10
C ASP A 384 -18.55 -2.85 7.12
N PRO A 385 -17.67 -3.78 7.55
CA PRO A 385 -16.50 -4.19 6.79
C PRO A 385 -16.81 -4.99 5.52
N SER A 386 -18.02 -5.57 5.39
CA SER A 386 -18.42 -6.31 4.18
C SER A 386 -19.30 -5.50 3.23
N SER A 387 -19.90 -4.41 3.71
CA SER A 387 -20.81 -3.54 2.95
C SER A 387 -20.18 -2.96 1.67
N LEU A 388 -19.02 -2.31 1.75
CA LEU A 388 -18.39 -1.70 0.57
C LEU A 388 -17.84 -2.72 -0.44
N PRO A 389 -17.14 -3.80 -0.04
CA PRO A 389 -16.78 -4.88 -0.96
C PRO A 389 -18.00 -5.49 -1.66
N ASN A 390 -19.08 -5.77 -0.92
CA ASN A 390 -20.32 -6.32 -1.48
C ASN A 390 -21.00 -5.34 -2.43
N TRP A 391 -20.96 -4.03 -2.13
CA TRP A 391 -21.46 -3.00 -3.04
C TRP A 391 -20.65 -2.97 -4.35
N LEU A 392 -19.32 -2.96 -4.27
CA LEU A 392 -18.46 -2.99 -5.46
C LEU A 392 -18.69 -4.25 -6.31
N GLU A 393 -18.80 -5.42 -5.68
CA GLU A 393 -19.12 -6.68 -6.38
C GLU A 393 -20.48 -6.62 -7.05
N GLU A 394 -21.54 -6.26 -6.32
CA GLU A 394 -22.90 -6.21 -6.85
C GLU A 394 -23.06 -5.15 -7.95
N PHE A 395 -22.38 -4.01 -7.82
CA PHE A 395 -22.36 -3.00 -8.86
C PHE A 395 -21.71 -3.52 -10.13
N GLY A 396 -20.53 -4.13 -10.04
CA GLY A 396 -19.84 -4.67 -11.20
C GLY A 396 -20.64 -5.79 -11.86
N ARG A 397 -21.20 -6.68 -11.05
CA ARG A 397 -22.06 -7.79 -11.51
C ARG A 397 -23.31 -7.31 -12.24
N ARG A 398 -23.93 -6.20 -11.80
CA ARG A 398 -25.20 -5.70 -12.36
C ARG A 398 -25.01 -4.73 -13.53
N THR A 399 -23.97 -3.92 -13.51
CA THR A 399 -23.74 -2.87 -14.51
C THR A 399 -22.76 -3.30 -15.61
N GLY A 400 -21.93 -4.31 -15.35
CA GLY A 400 -20.82 -4.70 -16.21
C GLY A 400 -19.62 -3.74 -16.16
N ILE A 401 -19.67 -2.70 -15.33
CA ILE A 401 -18.55 -1.78 -15.11
C ILE A 401 -17.56 -2.48 -14.18
N PRO A 402 -16.28 -2.65 -14.56
CA PRO A 402 -15.30 -3.28 -13.68
C PRO A 402 -15.17 -2.50 -12.38
N THR A 403 -15.06 -3.20 -11.27
CA THR A 403 -14.95 -2.63 -9.93
C THR A 403 -13.78 -3.26 -9.17
N ALA A 404 -13.16 -2.48 -8.31
CA ALA A 404 -12.12 -2.98 -7.43
C ALA A 404 -12.71 -3.94 -6.39
N ARG A 405 -11.88 -4.87 -5.90
CA ARG A 405 -12.30 -5.82 -4.84
C ARG A 405 -12.48 -5.17 -3.47
N GLN A 406 -11.88 -4.01 -3.23
CA GLN A 406 -11.88 -3.31 -1.94
C GLN A 406 -11.97 -1.80 -2.16
N GLU A 407 -12.54 -1.10 -1.19
CA GLU A 407 -12.53 0.35 -1.11
C GLU A 407 -11.09 0.90 -0.96
N ALA A 408 -10.94 2.20 -1.20
CA ALA A 408 -9.80 2.96 -0.73
C ALA A 408 -10.17 3.65 0.58
N VAL A 409 -9.20 3.84 1.47
CA VAL A 409 -9.34 4.74 2.62
C VAL A 409 -8.59 6.02 2.31
N VAL A 410 -9.25 7.18 2.45
CA VAL A 410 -8.69 8.49 2.13
C VAL A 410 -8.92 9.48 3.26
N THR A 411 -8.01 10.43 3.42
CA THR A 411 -8.19 11.65 4.22
C THR A 411 -8.43 12.84 3.29
N LEU A 412 -9.01 13.94 3.79
CA LEU A 412 -9.33 15.11 2.95
C LEU A 412 -8.10 15.88 2.47
N ASP A 413 -6.97 15.76 3.17
CA ASP A 413 -5.68 16.30 2.78
C ASP A 413 -4.92 15.42 1.77
N SER A 414 -5.49 14.28 1.37
CA SER A 414 -4.88 13.36 0.40
C SER A 414 -4.85 13.95 -1.01
N GLU A 415 -3.68 13.94 -1.65
CA GLU A 415 -3.54 14.32 -3.06
C GLU A 415 -4.30 13.38 -4.01
N ASP A 416 -4.59 12.14 -3.58
CA ASP A 416 -5.37 11.17 -4.34
C ASP A 416 -6.89 11.41 -4.26
N LEU A 417 -7.36 12.34 -3.42
CA LEU A 417 -8.80 12.56 -3.16
C LEU A 417 -9.60 12.74 -4.47
N TYR A 418 -9.05 13.50 -5.41
CA TYR A 418 -9.69 13.83 -6.69
C TYR A 418 -9.69 12.66 -7.71
N ARG A 419 -9.00 11.56 -7.42
CA ARG A 419 -9.05 10.35 -8.27
C ARG A 419 -10.35 9.57 -8.05
N TYR A 420 -11.03 9.83 -6.94
CA TYR A 420 -12.27 9.19 -6.59
C TYR A 420 -13.41 10.17 -6.90
N PRO A 421 -14.33 9.84 -7.82
CA PRO A 421 -15.51 10.67 -8.07
C PRO A 421 -16.53 10.61 -6.92
N PHE A 422 -16.29 9.70 -5.96
CA PHE A 422 -17.24 9.30 -4.94
C PHE A 422 -16.54 9.08 -3.59
N LEU A 423 -16.95 9.84 -2.58
CA LEU A 423 -16.59 9.64 -1.17
C LEU A 423 -17.75 9.02 -0.42
N TYR A 424 -17.44 8.10 0.48
CA TYR A 424 -18.35 7.46 1.41
C TYR A 424 -18.01 7.80 2.86
N VAL A 425 -19.03 8.12 3.65
CA VAL A 425 -18.94 8.36 5.10
C VAL A 425 -20.03 7.57 5.81
N SER A 426 -19.66 6.89 6.90
CA SER A 426 -20.60 6.30 7.85
C SER A 426 -19.92 6.14 9.23
N GLY A 427 -20.63 5.62 10.23
CA GLY A 427 -20.14 5.33 11.59
C GLY A 427 -21.01 5.92 12.70
N HIS A 428 -20.74 5.47 13.93
CA HIS A 428 -21.51 5.76 15.15
C HIS A 428 -20.99 6.97 15.95
N GLY A 429 -20.00 7.69 15.43
CA GLY A 429 -19.29 8.75 16.14
C GLY A 429 -19.58 10.16 15.64
N ARG A 430 -18.88 11.13 16.24
CA ARG A 430 -18.96 12.53 15.81
C ARG A 430 -17.99 12.76 14.66
N ILE A 431 -18.49 13.21 13.51
CA ILE A 431 -17.61 13.69 12.44
C ILE A 431 -16.96 15.00 12.88
N LEU A 432 -15.66 14.98 13.14
CA LEU A 432 -14.87 16.17 13.42
C LEU A 432 -13.92 16.45 12.27
N LEU A 433 -14.24 17.51 11.52
CA LEU A 433 -13.34 18.08 10.52
C LEU A 433 -12.83 19.44 11.01
N ALA A 434 -11.52 19.61 10.96
CA ALA A 434 -10.86 20.91 11.11
C ALA A 434 -11.30 21.87 10.00
N ASP A 435 -11.10 23.18 10.20
CA ASP A 435 -11.53 24.19 9.21
C ASP A 435 -10.80 24.01 7.87
N GLU A 436 -9.56 23.54 7.89
CA GLU A 436 -8.77 23.21 6.70
C GLU A 436 -9.36 22.00 5.95
N GLU A 437 -9.66 20.91 6.65
CA GLU A 437 -10.27 19.70 6.07
C GLU A 437 -11.65 20.02 5.47
N LEU A 438 -12.43 20.84 6.16
CA LEU A 438 -13.72 21.29 5.67
C LEU A 438 -13.60 22.12 4.39
N ALA A 439 -12.57 22.98 4.30
CA ALA A 439 -12.26 23.71 3.07
C ALA A 439 -11.87 22.75 1.93
N ASP A 440 -11.14 21.67 2.23
CA ASP A 440 -10.73 20.66 1.26
C ASP A 440 -11.90 19.85 0.74
N LEU A 441 -12.80 19.41 1.62
CA LEU A 441 -14.06 18.78 1.24
C LEU A 441 -14.89 19.71 0.35
N ARG A 442 -14.95 21.00 0.67
CA ARG A 442 -15.67 21.98 -0.15
C ARG A 442 -15.05 22.10 -1.55
N ARG A 443 -13.72 22.17 -1.64
CA ARG A 443 -13.00 22.22 -2.92
C ARG A 443 -13.25 20.96 -3.75
N TYR A 444 -13.23 19.79 -3.12
CA TYR A 444 -13.52 18.51 -3.75
C TYR A 444 -14.94 18.45 -4.34
N LEU A 445 -15.95 18.80 -3.53
CA LEU A 445 -17.35 18.80 -3.95
C LEU A 445 -17.64 19.85 -5.03
N ASP A 446 -17.10 21.07 -4.89
CA ASP A 446 -17.24 22.13 -5.88
C ASP A 446 -16.50 21.79 -7.21
N ALA A 447 -15.48 20.90 -7.16
CA ALA A 447 -14.75 20.40 -8.34
C ALA A 447 -15.43 19.21 -9.04
N GLY A 448 -16.61 18.79 -8.57
CA GLY A 448 -17.40 17.74 -9.19
C GLY A 448 -17.37 16.39 -8.44
N GLY A 449 -16.70 16.34 -7.29
CA GLY A 449 -16.79 15.22 -6.37
C GLY A 449 -18.19 15.05 -5.79
N PHE A 450 -18.48 13.83 -5.32
CA PHE A 450 -19.75 13.50 -4.70
C PHE A 450 -19.51 12.86 -3.34
N LEU A 451 -20.24 13.31 -2.32
CA LEU A 451 -20.21 12.72 -0.98
C LEU A 451 -21.52 12.00 -0.70
N TYR A 452 -21.44 10.69 -0.48
CA TYR A 452 -22.51 9.91 0.12
C TYR A 452 -22.22 9.69 1.59
N ALA A 453 -23.19 10.02 2.44
CA ALA A 453 -23.15 9.70 3.85
C ALA A 453 -24.34 8.82 4.22
N ASP A 454 -24.07 7.71 4.90
CA ASP A 454 -25.09 6.78 5.36
C ASP A 454 -25.15 6.77 6.87
N ASP A 455 -26.33 7.07 7.42
CA ASP A 455 -26.55 7.14 8.85
C ASP A 455 -26.60 5.74 9.46
N ASN A 456 -25.48 5.33 10.07
CA ASN A 456 -25.39 4.17 10.94
C ASN A 456 -25.42 4.69 12.38
N TYR A 457 -26.63 4.75 12.96
CA TYR A 457 -26.99 5.20 14.31
C TYR A 457 -26.05 6.22 15.01
N GLY A 458 -26.47 7.48 15.08
CA GLY A 458 -25.81 8.52 15.91
C GLY A 458 -25.01 9.56 15.12
N LEU A 459 -25.00 9.48 13.78
CA LEU A 459 -24.26 10.38 12.90
C LEU A 459 -24.97 11.73 12.66
N ASP A 460 -26.32 11.73 12.61
CA ASP A 460 -27.17 12.84 12.12
C ASP A 460 -26.80 14.22 12.67
N ALA A 461 -26.71 14.38 13.99
CA ALA A 461 -26.43 15.66 14.61
C ALA A 461 -25.07 16.23 14.17
N SER A 462 -24.03 15.37 14.14
CA SER A 462 -22.68 15.78 13.74
C SER A 462 -22.56 16.04 12.24
N PHE A 463 -23.25 15.24 11.43
CA PHE A 463 -23.27 15.42 9.98
C PHE A 463 -23.97 16.73 9.59
N ARG A 464 -25.12 17.06 10.20
CA ARG A 464 -25.80 18.33 9.98
C ARG A 464 -24.96 19.53 10.41
N GLU A 465 -24.25 19.43 11.54
CA GLU A 465 -23.31 20.46 11.99
C GLU A 465 -22.17 20.67 10.98
N MET A 466 -21.57 19.58 10.49
CA MET A 466 -20.53 19.63 9.46
C MET A 466 -21.04 20.27 8.17
N VAL A 467 -22.22 19.86 7.67
CA VAL A 467 -22.81 20.43 6.44
C VAL A 467 -23.13 21.91 6.61
N ALA A 468 -23.67 22.33 7.76
CA ALA A 468 -23.95 23.74 8.04
C ALA A 468 -22.69 24.60 8.05
N ARG A 469 -21.55 24.07 8.53
CA ARG A 469 -20.24 24.74 8.43
C ARG A 469 -19.71 24.75 6.99
N LEU A 470 -19.89 23.64 6.26
CA LEU A 470 -19.37 23.44 4.91
C LEU A 470 -20.03 24.38 3.89
N TYR A 471 -21.37 24.46 3.95
CA TYR A 471 -22.19 25.31 3.09
C TYR A 471 -23.28 26.06 3.89
N PRO A 472 -22.92 27.17 4.56
CA PRO A 472 -23.87 27.94 5.37
C PRO A 472 -25.12 28.42 4.61
N ASP A 473 -24.98 28.68 3.31
CA ASP A 473 -26.05 29.20 2.44
C ASP A 473 -26.81 28.11 1.67
N ASN A 474 -26.37 26.84 1.74
CA ASN A 474 -27.00 25.71 1.06
C ASN A 474 -27.36 24.63 2.08
N PRO A 475 -28.51 24.75 2.78
CA PRO A 475 -28.89 23.81 3.81
C PRO A 475 -29.13 22.42 3.25
N LEU A 476 -28.95 21.42 4.11
CA LEU A 476 -29.30 20.04 3.85
C LEU A 476 -30.83 19.90 3.80
N VAL A 477 -31.41 19.65 2.63
CA VAL A 477 -32.87 19.60 2.41
C VAL A 477 -33.34 18.26 1.85
N PRO A 478 -34.61 17.86 2.04
CA PRO A 478 -35.13 16.60 1.52
C PRO A 478 -34.98 16.48 -0.02
N VAL A 479 -34.56 15.31 -0.48
CA VAL A 479 -34.48 14.97 -1.91
C VAL A 479 -35.83 14.42 -2.35
N ALA A 480 -36.43 15.06 -3.36
CA ALA A 480 -37.72 14.66 -3.91
C ALA A 480 -37.69 13.24 -4.51
N ALA A 481 -38.79 12.51 -4.41
CA ALA A 481 -38.87 11.11 -4.84
C ALA A 481 -38.65 10.92 -6.35
N ASP A 482 -38.88 11.95 -7.17
CA ASP A 482 -38.66 11.97 -8.61
C ASP A 482 -37.23 12.36 -9.02
N HIS A 483 -36.34 12.62 -8.05
CA HIS A 483 -34.96 12.99 -8.33
C HIS A 483 -34.20 11.84 -9.02
N PRO A 484 -33.32 12.12 -10.01
CA PRO A 484 -32.61 11.08 -10.75
C PRO A 484 -31.82 10.09 -9.90
N ILE A 485 -31.40 10.46 -8.69
CA ILE A 485 -30.71 9.55 -7.75
C ILE A 485 -31.55 8.31 -7.39
N TYR A 486 -32.88 8.35 -7.50
CA TYR A 486 -33.75 7.20 -7.28
C TYR A 486 -34.08 6.43 -8.57
N HIS A 487 -33.67 6.94 -9.74
CA HIS A 487 -34.11 6.46 -11.06
C HIS A 487 -32.97 6.23 -12.08
N THR A 488 -31.70 6.40 -11.69
CA THR A 488 -30.58 6.42 -12.66
C THR A 488 -30.33 5.06 -13.32
N PHE A 489 -30.42 3.95 -12.58
CA PHE A 489 -30.21 2.60 -13.11
C PHE A 489 -31.39 1.67 -12.81
N TYR A 490 -31.87 1.70 -11.58
CA TYR A 490 -33.14 1.13 -11.15
C TYR A 490 -34.15 2.24 -10.92
N ASP A 491 -35.42 1.92 -11.16
CA ASP A 491 -36.54 2.79 -10.84
C ASP A 491 -37.06 2.47 -9.43
N LEU A 492 -36.86 3.40 -8.49
CA LEU A 492 -37.28 3.27 -7.09
C LEU A 492 -38.27 4.37 -6.73
N PRO A 493 -39.32 4.08 -5.93
CA PRO A 493 -40.31 5.09 -5.51
C PRO A 493 -39.76 6.11 -4.50
N GLY A 494 -38.50 5.95 -4.07
CA GLY A 494 -37.83 6.75 -3.05
C GLY A 494 -36.78 5.92 -2.31
N LEU A 495 -36.30 6.44 -1.18
CA LEU A 495 -35.30 5.78 -0.34
C LEU A 495 -35.91 4.57 0.40
N PRO A 496 -35.35 3.35 0.26
CA PRO A 496 -35.85 2.20 1.00
C PRO A 496 -35.45 2.26 2.49
N LYS A 497 -36.31 1.71 3.35
CA LYS A 497 -36.03 1.50 4.78
C LYS A 497 -35.45 0.10 4.96
N ILE A 498 -34.22 0.00 5.44
CA ILE A 498 -33.50 -1.26 5.60
C ILE A 498 -33.48 -1.70 7.06
N HIS A 499 -32.99 -0.84 7.95
CA HIS A 499 -32.97 -1.10 9.40
C HIS A 499 -33.88 -0.16 10.19
N LYS A 500 -34.30 -0.57 11.39
CA LYS A 500 -35.16 0.21 12.28
C LYS A 500 -34.38 0.71 13.51
N HIS A 501 -33.65 1.80 13.34
CA HIS A 501 -32.97 2.48 14.45
C HIS A 501 -33.88 3.49 15.16
N ASP A 502 -34.30 4.57 14.49
CA ASP A 502 -34.95 5.71 15.17
C ASP A 502 -36.48 5.65 15.17
N GLY A 503 -37.07 4.59 14.59
CA GLY A 503 -38.53 4.48 14.42
C GLY A 503 -39.14 5.42 13.38
N GLU A 504 -38.35 6.34 12.84
CA GLU A 504 -38.75 7.32 11.82
C GLU A 504 -38.69 6.74 10.39
N PRO A 505 -39.44 7.30 9.43
CA PRO A 505 -39.36 6.92 8.02
C PRO A 505 -37.96 7.19 7.44
N ALA A 506 -37.50 6.35 6.51
CA ALA A 506 -36.28 6.60 5.76
C ALA A 506 -36.41 7.89 4.95
N GLN A 507 -35.43 8.80 5.06
CA GLN A 507 -35.43 10.06 4.31
C GLN A 507 -34.06 10.33 3.70
N GLY A 508 -34.05 10.69 2.42
CA GLY A 508 -32.86 11.17 1.73
C GLY A 508 -32.79 12.69 1.81
N PHE A 509 -31.67 13.22 2.25
CA PHE A 509 -31.37 14.64 2.23
C PHE A 509 -30.20 14.95 1.29
N GLY A 510 -30.15 16.18 0.79
CA GLY A 510 -29.17 16.59 -0.18
C GLY A 510 -28.69 18.02 -0.02
N VAL A 511 -27.51 18.29 -0.58
CA VAL A 511 -27.00 19.64 -0.81
C VAL A 511 -26.77 19.82 -2.30
N TRP A 512 -27.27 20.94 -2.85
CA TRP A 512 -27.13 21.27 -4.26
C TRP A 512 -26.15 22.41 -4.46
N ARG A 513 -25.28 22.25 -5.47
CA ARG A 513 -24.34 23.26 -5.95
C ARG A 513 -24.52 23.39 -7.46
N ASN A 514 -24.75 24.60 -7.94
CA ASN A 514 -24.94 24.90 -9.37
C ASN A 514 -26.01 24.00 -10.05
N GLY A 515 -27.09 23.65 -9.34
CA GLY A 515 -28.16 22.78 -9.84
C GLY A 515 -27.87 21.27 -9.77
N ARG A 516 -26.71 20.85 -9.28
CA ARG A 516 -26.32 19.44 -9.10
C ARG A 516 -26.35 19.04 -7.63
N LEU A 517 -26.83 17.83 -7.34
CA LEU A 517 -26.69 17.20 -6.02
C LEU A 517 -25.22 16.79 -5.80
N VAL A 518 -24.56 17.37 -4.79
CA VAL A 518 -23.15 17.10 -4.47
C VAL A 518 -22.97 16.30 -3.18
N ILE A 519 -23.94 16.38 -2.26
CA ILE A 519 -23.98 15.58 -1.04
C ILE A 519 -25.32 14.86 -1.02
N PHE A 520 -25.31 13.56 -0.78
CA PHE A 520 -26.51 12.78 -0.48
C PHE A 520 -26.35 12.11 0.87
N TYR A 521 -27.33 12.31 1.75
CA TYR A 521 -27.35 11.78 3.10
C TYR A 521 -28.60 10.96 3.33
N THR A 522 -28.43 9.69 3.71
CA THR A 522 -29.53 8.77 4.00
C THR A 522 -29.74 8.68 5.50
N TRP A 523 -30.82 9.30 5.97
CA TRP A 523 -31.19 9.32 7.39
C TRP A 523 -32.22 8.24 7.70
N SER A 524 -31.97 7.50 8.79
CA SER A 524 -32.82 6.40 9.23
C SER A 524 -33.18 5.41 8.11
N ALA A 525 -32.30 5.19 7.15
CA ALA A 525 -32.49 4.22 6.06
C ALA A 525 -31.61 3.00 6.27
N ASP A 526 -30.34 3.26 6.54
CA ASP A 526 -29.28 2.29 6.83
C ASP A 526 -28.98 1.36 5.65
N ILE A 527 -28.54 1.95 4.54
CA ILE A 527 -28.30 1.18 3.31
C ILE A 527 -27.16 0.18 3.52
N GLY A 528 -26.15 0.54 4.32
CA GLY A 528 -25.01 -0.29 4.70
C GLY A 528 -25.40 -1.65 5.29
N ASP A 529 -26.35 -1.67 6.22
CA ASP A 529 -26.93 -2.88 6.83
C ASP A 529 -27.47 -3.90 5.80
N GLY A 530 -27.99 -3.40 4.67
CA GLY A 530 -28.53 -4.22 3.59
C GLY A 530 -27.46 -4.77 2.66
N LEU A 531 -26.27 -4.16 2.67
CA LEU A 531 -25.10 -4.54 1.87
C LEU A 531 -24.15 -5.49 2.60
N GLU A 532 -24.16 -5.50 3.95
CA GLU A 532 -23.40 -6.46 4.77
C GLU A 532 -23.73 -7.92 4.43
N ASP A 533 -22.89 -8.87 4.82
CA ASP A 533 -23.14 -10.30 4.63
C ASP A 533 -24.47 -10.72 5.28
N ALA A 534 -25.16 -11.70 4.67
CA ALA A 534 -26.50 -12.14 5.09
C ALA A 534 -26.59 -12.55 6.57
N ALA A 535 -25.47 -13.00 7.14
CA ALA A 535 -25.38 -13.42 8.53
C ALA A 535 -25.28 -12.27 9.55
N VAL A 536 -24.93 -11.04 9.14
CA VAL A 536 -24.61 -9.95 10.07
C VAL A 536 -25.87 -9.35 10.70
N HIS A 537 -26.81 -8.88 9.87
CA HIS A 537 -28.05 -8.24 10.34
C HIS A 537 -29.30 -9.12 10.17
N GLY A 538 -29.19 -10.27 9.50
CA GLY A 538 -30.32 -11.16 9.25
C GLY A 538 -31.43 -10.55 8.37
N ASN A 539 -31.10 -9.50 7.60
CA ASN A 539 -32.04 -8.78 6.75
C ASN A 539 -32.68 -9.72 5.70
N PRO A 540 -34.02 -9.70 5.52
CA PRO A 540 -34.68 -10.52 4.51
C PRO A 540 -34.14 -10.24 3.09
N PRO A 541 -34.12 -11.24 2.19
CA PRO A 541 -33.57 -11.06 0.83
C PRO A 541 -34.18 -9.88 0.06
N GLN A 542 -35.47 -9.60 0.27
CA GLN A 542 -36.17 -8.48 -0.38
C GLN A 542 -35.67 -7.11 0.11
N VAL A 543 -35.31 -7.01 1.39
CA VAL A 543 -34.77 -5.79 2.01
C VAL A 543 -33.35 -5.55 1.50
N ARG A 544 -32.52 -6.61 1.48
CA ARG A 544 -31.16 -6.56 0.91
C ARG A 544 -31.17 -6.14 -0.57
N GLU A 545 -32.09 -6.70 -1.36
CA GLU A 545 -32.24 -6.33 -2.77
C GLU A 545 -32.62 -4.84 -2.93
N ALA A 546 -33.47 -4.30 -2.06
CA ALA A 546 -33.79 -2.88 -2.07
C ALA A 546 -32.56 -2.00 -1.75
N ALA A 547 -31.75 -2.39 -0.77
CA ALA A 547 -30.50 -1.72 -0.43
C ALA A 547 -29.51 -1.73 -1.60
N ILE A 548 -29.27 -2.90 -2.20
CA ILE A 548 -28.36 -3.04 -3.35
C ILE A 548 -28.82 -2.18 -4.53
N ARG A 549 -30.12 -2.16 -4.84
CA ARG A 549 -30.66 -1.30 -5.92
C ARG A 549 -30.41 0.18 -5.64
N MET A 550 -30.64 0.62 -4.41
CA MET A 550 -30.37 2.01 -4.02
C MET A 550 -28.88 2.34 -4.11
N ALA A 551 -28.01 1.46 -3.61
CA ALA A 551 -26.56 1.62 -3.66
C ALA A 551 -26.05 1.70 -5.12
N VAL A 552 -26.54 0.84 -6.01
CA VAL A 552 -26.22 0.92 -7.45
C VAL A 552 -26.66 2.26 -8.04
N ASN A 553 -27.85 2.74 -7.70
CA ASN A 553 -28.33 4.04 -8.14
C ASN A 553 -27.46 5.21 -7.66
N ILE A 554 -27.05 5.21 -6.38
CA ILE A 554 -26.19 6.25 -5.79
C ILE A 554 -24.86 6.30 -6.54
N MET A 555 -24.19 5.16 -6.71
CA MET A 555 -22.89 5.13 -7.39
C MET A 555 -23.03 5.45 -8.88
N MET A 556 -24.08 4.97 -9.56
CA MET A 556 -24.36 5.34 -10.93
C MET A 556 -24.62 6.85 -11.07
N TYR A 557 -25.38 7.45 -10.15
CA TYR A 557 -25.62 8.90 -10.15
C TYR A 557 -24.32 9.68 -10.03
N ALA A 558 -23.48 9.33 -9.03
CA ALA A 558 -22.18 9.97 -8.82
C ALA A 558 -21.26 9.89 -10.04
N LEU A 559 -21.27 8.75 -10.75
CA LEU A 559 -20.43 8.54 -11.94
C LEU A 559 -20.97 9.22 -13.21
N THR A 560 -22.28 9.44 -13.31
CA THR A 560 -22.94 9.93 -14.53
C THR A 560 -23.34 11.40 -14.46
N HIS A 561 -23.32 11.99 -13.27
CA HIS A 561 -23.63 13.40 -13.03
C HIS A 561 -22.45 14.10 -12.33
N PRO A 562 -21.24 14.14 -12.92
CA PRO A 562 -20.06 14.79 -12.35
C PRO A 562 -20.03 16.31 -12.54
#